data_AF-T1CK71-F1
#
_entry.id   AF-T1CK71-F1
#
_cell.length_a   1.000
_cell.length_b   1.000
_cell.length_c   1.000
_cell.angle_alpha   90.00
_cell.angle_beta   90.00
_cell.angle_gamma   90.00
#
_symmetry.space_group_name_H-M   'P 1'
#
loop_
_entity.id
_entity.type
_entity.pdbx_description
1 polymer ?
#
loop_
_entity_poly.entity_id
_entity_poly.type
_entity_poly.pdbx_seq_one_letter_code
_entity_poly.pdbx_strand_id
1 'polypeptide(L)' 'PKSATSRRVAANIEHRIDYLDDAALQRLQNAHWFHLCPSETEGYGHYLVEAMGIGAVVLTTDAAPMN' A
#
# COMPACT_ATOMS: atom_id res chain seq x y z
N PRO A 1 -16.06 3.99 1.57
CA PRO A 1 -16.57 2.88 0.73
C PRO A 1 -16.08 1.51 1.27
N LYS A 2 -17.00 0.67 1.78
CA LYS A 2 -16.72 -0.70 2.27
C LYS A 2 -17.42 -1.74 1.37
N SER A 3 -17.12 -1.69 0.07
CA SER A 3 -17.81 -2.48 -0.96
C SER A 3 -16.87 -3.38 -1.78
N ALA A 4 -15.62 -3.56 -1.33
CA ALA A 4 -14.68 -4.46 -2.00
C ALA A 4 -15.14 -5.92 -1.83
N THR A 5 -15.26 -6.65 -2.94
CA THR A 5 -15.55 -8.08 -2.98
C THR A 5 -14.34 -8.83 -3.54
N SER A 6 -14.06 -10.03 -3.05
CA SER A 6 -12.86 -10.82 -3.40
C SER A 6 -13.00 -11.49 -4.77
N ARG A 7 -13.14 -10.71 -5.84
CA ARG A 7 -13.07 -11.25 -7.20
C ARG A 7 -11.61 -11.37 -7.63
N ARG A 8 -11.07 -12.60 -7.69
CA ARG A 8 -9.78 -12.86 -8.35
C ARG A 8 -9.96 -12.75 -9.87
N VAL A 9 -9.44 -11.69 -10.46
CA VAL A 9 -9.53 -11.43 -11.92
C VAL A 9 -8.33 -12.02 -12.68
N ALA A 10 -7.17 -12.15 -12.04
CA ALA A 10 -5.96 -12.73 -12.63
C ALA A 10 -5.19 -13.61 -11.63
N ALA A 11 -4.47 -14.62 -12.13
CA ALA A 11 -3.78 -15.62 -11.31
C ALA A 11 -2.61 -15.05 -10.47
N ASN A 12 -2.04 -13.93 -10.91
CA ASN A 12 -0.94 -13.23 -10.24
C ASN A 12 -1.41 -12.09 -9.31
N ILE A 13 -2.71 -12.01 -9.02
CA ILE A 13 -3.27 -10.99 -8.13
C ILE A 13 -3.80 -11.67 -6.87
N GLU A 14 -3.22 -11.28 -5.74
CA GLU A 14 -3.72 -11.66 -4.42
C GLU A 14 -4.48 -10.49 -3.81
N HIS A 15 -5.80 -10.66 -3.64
CA HIS A 15 -6.67 -9.63 -3.09
C HIS A 15 -6.94 -9.91 -1.61
N ARG A 16 -6.52 -8.99 -0.73
CA ARG A 16 -6.74 -9.05 0.73
C ARG A 16 -7.69 -7.93 1.12
N ILE A 17 -8.91 -8.28 1.52
CA ILE A 17 -9.99 -7.31 1.86
C ILE A 17 -10.28 -7.32 3.36
N ASP A 18 -9.92 -8.39 4.05
CA ASP A 18 -10.08 -8.51 5.50
C ASP A 18 -9.05 -7.65 6.24
N TYR A 19 -9.34 -7.34 7.49
CA TYR A 19 -8.41 -6.64 8.36
C TYR A 19 -7.17 -7.52 8.63
N LEU A 20 -5.98 -6.92 8.52
CA LEU A 20 -4.72 -7.54 8.88
C LEU A 20 -4.29 -7.05 10.25
N ASP A 21 -3.73 -7.96 11.06
CA ASP A 21 -3.02 -7.55 12.27
C ASP A 21 -1.71 -6.81 11.92
N ASP A 22 -1.22 -6.03 12.88
CA ASP A 22 -0.04 -5.18 12.71
C ASP A 22 1.20 -5.99 12.31
N ALA A 23 1.36 -7.21 12.84
CA ALA A 23 2.50 -8.05 12.54
C ALA A 23 2.46 -8.55 11.08
N ALA A 24 1.27 -8.90 10.58
CA ALA A 24 1.06 -9.32 9.20
C ALA A 24 1.26 -8.16 8.23
N LEU A 25 0.76 -6.98 8.58
CA LEU A 25 0.98 -5.76 7.80
C LEU A 25 2.48 -5.44 7.69
N GLN A 26 3.19 -5.42 8.82
CA GLN A 26 4.63 -5.13 8.85
C GLN A 26 5.44 -6.14 8.01
N ARG A 27 5.11 -7.43 8.10
CA ARG A 27 5.78 -8.46 7.26
C ARG A 27 5.57 -8.20 5.77
N LEU A 28 4.36 -7.83 5.35
CA LEU A 28 4.06 -7.55 3.95
C LEU A 28 4.78 -6.29 3.47
N GLN A 29 4.76 -5.22 4.25
CA GLN A 29 5.44 -3.97 3.92
C GLN A 29 6.94 -4.21 3.74
N ASN A 30 7.58 -4.95 4.65
CA ASN A 30 9.03 -5.22 4.59
C ASN A 30 9.44 -6.20 3.49
N ALA A 31 8.50 -7.00 2.95
CA ALA A 31 8.79 -8.04 1.96
C ALA A 31 8.68 -7.56 0.50
N HIS A 32 8.14 -6.35 0.27
CA HIS A 32 7.84 -5.86 -1.08
C HIS A 32 8.68 -4.63 -1.43
N TRP A 33 9.30 -4.67 -2.61
CA TRP A 33 10.19 -3.61 -3.09
C TRP A 33 9.46 -2.43 -3.73
N PHE A 34 8.20 -2.61 -4.11
CA PHE A 34 7.41 -1.59 -4.80
C PHE A 34 6.15 -1.32 -4.01
N HIS A 35 5.96 -0.07 -3.62
CA HIS A 35 4.78 0.40 -2.91
C HIS A 35 4.01 1.35 -3.84
N LEU A 36 2.81 0.96 -4.23
CA LEU A 36 1.91 1.80 -5.01
C LEU A 36 1.01 2.59 -4.06
N CYS A 37 1.11 3.90 -4.14
CA CYS A 37 0.48 4.86 -3.25
C CYS A 37 -0.38 5.86 -4.03
N PRO A 38 -1.43 5.41 -4.74
CA PRO A 38 -2.11 6.19 -5.77
C PRO A 38 -3.24 7.06 -5.18
N SER A 39 -3.11 7.50 -3.93
CA SER A 39 -4.13 8.30 -3.26
C SER A 39 -4.25 9.68 -3.90
N GLU A 40 -5.45 10.25 -3.92
CA GLU A 40 -5.67 11.63 -4.41
C GLU A 40 -5.22 12.68 -3.39
N THR A 41 -5.32 12.34 -2.10
CA THR A 41 -4.86 13.15 -0.97
C THR A 41 -4.27 12.23 0.09
N GLU A 42 -3.21 12.67 0.76
CA GLU A 42 -2.67 11.98 1.92
C GLU A 42 -2.39 12.97 3.05
N GLY A 43 -2.79 12.61 4.27
CA GLY A 43 -2.73 13.49 5.43
C GLY A 43 -1.33 13.68 5.98
N TYR A 44 -0.59 12.58 6.21
CA TYR A 44 0.70 12.61 6.92
C TYR A 44 1.83 11.85 6.21
N GLY A 45 1.51 11.07 5.18
CA GLY A 45 2.46 10.30 4.40
C GLY A 45 2.94 9.03 5.09
N HIS A 46 2.20 8.48 6.06
CA HIS A 46 2.70 7.38 6.91
C HIS A 46 3.17 6.18 6.09
N TYR A 47 2.34 5.68 5.18
CA TYR A 47 2.67 4.51 4.37
C TYR A 47 3.71 4.79 3.27
N LEU A 48 3.92 6.06 2.90
CA LEU A 48 5.05 6.49 2.06
C LEU A 48 6.35 6.37 2.84
N VAL A 49 6.39 6.90 4.07
CA VAL A 49 7.57 6.89 4.95
C VAL A 49 7.92 5.48 5.40
N GLU A 50 6.94 4.63 5.65
CA GLU A 50 7.14 3.20 5.95
C GLU A 50 7.91 2.50 4.82
N ALA A 51 7.48 2.71 3.57
CA ALA A 51 8.14 2.16 2.38
C ALA A 51 9.54 2.74 2.16
N MET A 52 9.70 4.06 2.31
CA MET A 52 11.02 4.70 2.21
C MET A 52 11.98 4.25 3.31
N GLY A 53 11.48 4.00 4.52
CA GLY A 53 12.26 3.55 5.67
C GLY A 53 12.94 2.19 5.48
N ILE A 54 12.42 1.35 4.58
CA ILE A 54 13.03 0.06 4.21
C ILE A 54 13.83 0.11 2.91
N GLY A 55 13.94 1.29 2.27
CA GLY A 55 14.63 1.45 0.99
C GLY A 55 13.85 0.93 -0.22
N ALA A 56 12.53 0.81 -0.12
CA ALA A 56 11.68 0.42 -1.24
C ALA A 56 11.49 1.55 -2.26
N VAL A 57 11.03 1.18 -3.46
CA VAL A 57 10.62 2.11 -4.52
C VAL A 57 9.16 2.50 -4.29
N VAL A 58 8.93 3.79 -4.07
CA VAL A 58 7.58 4.34 -3.86
C VAL A 58 7.07 4.96 -5.15
N LEU A 59 5.90 4.51 -5.61
CA LEU A 59 5.17 5.10 -6.73
C LEU A 59 3.96 5.83 -6.18
N THR A 60 3.92 7.15 -6.33
CA THR A 60 2.85 7.98 -5.78
C THR A 60 2.33 8.97 -6.82
N THR A 61 1.17 9.58 -6.55
CA THR A 61 0.66 10.71 -7.33
C THR A 61 1.46 11.97 -7.05
N ASP A 62 1.56 12.86 -8.04
CA ASP A 62 2.19 14.19 -7.90
C ASP A 62 1.22 15.18 -7.24
N ALA A 63 0.87 14.89 -5.99
CA ALA A 63 -0.01 15.70 -5.16
C ALA A 63 0.59 15.83 -3.76
N ALA A 64 0.58 17.02 -3.17
CA ALA A 64 1.13 17.23 -1.83
C ALA A 64 0.47 16.30 -0.79
N PRO A 65 1.23 15.70 0.16
CA PRO A 65 2.67 15.86 0.44
C PRO A 65 3.57 14.86 -0.32
N MET A 66 3.08 14.30 -1.42
CA MET A 66 3.68 13.17 -2.12
C MET A 66 4.49 13.59 -3.37
N ASN A 67 4.85 14.88 -3.45
CA ASN A 67 5.59 15.51 -4.54
C ASN A 67 7.04 15.86 -4.15
#